data_AF-A0A7X7PFK3-F1
#
_entry.id   AF-A0A7X7PFK3-F1
#
_cell.length_a   1.000
_cell.length_b   1.000
_cell.length_c   1.000
_cell.angle_alpha   90.00
_cell.angle_beta   90.00
_cell.angle_gamma   90.00
#
_symmetry.space_group_name_H-M   'P 1'
#
loop_
_entity.id
_entity.type
_entity.pdbx_description
1 polymer ?
#
loop_
_entity_poly.entity_id
_entity_poly.type
_entity_poly.pdbx_seq_one_letter_code
_entity_poly.pdbx_strand_id
1 'polypeptide(L)'
;ETGMPALVVGLFCAGALAASMSTGDALLHGAASIAIEDGIAPFARIEERRRRFLMQLLVLSIGGLAYWLAVIEQRSLVWLLVSAYGIIDQLAPPVYAAIYWKRATTRGVLAGLIGGSVVSIFFFLNPALRPWDIHEGILGLIVNVALLVTVSRLDRRRAAAGWTPVESSAHATVEPVS
;
A
#
# COMPACT_ATOMS: atom_id res chain seq x y z
N GLU A 1 -24.05 -7.86 38.41
CA GLU A 1 -24.56 -6.69 37.66
C GLU A 1 -23.52 -5.59 37.80
N THR A 2 -22.89 -5.15 36.72
CA THR A 2 -21.87 -4.10 36.79
C THR A 2 -22.50 -2.84 37.37
N GLY A 3 -22.18 -2.47 38.61
CA GLY A 3 -22.77 -1.36 39.36
C GLY A 3 -22.44 0.03 38.81
N MET A 4 -22.38 0.19 37.48
CA MET A 4 -22.07 1.44 36.81
C MET A 4 -23.37 2.18 36.44
N PRO A 5 -23.43 3.51 36.59
CA PRO A 5 -24.59 4.30 36.20
C PRO A 5 -24.92 4.10 34.71
N ALA A 6 -26.21 3.97 34.38
CA ALA A 6 -26.68 3.78 33.01
C ALA A 6 -26.15 4.83 32.02
N LEU A 7 -25.94 6.06 32.52
CA LEU A 7 -25.36 7.17 31.75
C LEU A 7 -23.92 6.90 31.31
N VAL A 8 -23.11 6.24 32.15
CA VAL A 8 -21.72 5.88 31.83
C VAL A 8 -21.69 4.78 30.77
N VAL A 9 -22.56 3.78 30.89
CA VAL A 9 -22.67 2.70 29.90
C VAL A 9 -23.12 3.25 28.54
N GLY A 10 -24.14 4.13 28.53
CA GLY A 10 -24.62 4.79 27.32
C GLY A 10 -23.54 5.64 26.64
N LEU A 11 -22.79 6.43 27.42
CA LEU A 11 -21.70 7.25 26.90
C LEU A 11 -20.55 6.38 26.34
N PHE A 12 -20.23 5.27 27.00
CA PHE A 12 -19.20 4.34 26.54
C PHE A 12 -19.59 3.68 25.22
N CYS A 13 -20.82 3.17 25.09
CA CYS A 13 -21.32 2.59 23.85
C CYS A 13 -21.37 3.62 22.71
N ALA A 14 -21.81 4.85 23.00
CA ALA A 14 -21.81 5.94 22.02
C ALA A 14 -20.38 6.29 21.57
N GLY A 15 -19.42 6.36 22.50
CA GLY A 15 -18.02 6.59 22.20
C GLY A 15 -17.40 5.49 21.33
N ALA A 16 -17.67 4.22 21.65
CA ALA A 16 -17.20 3.09 20.86
C ALA A 16 -17.76 3.12 19.42
N LEU A 17 -19.06 3.37 19.26
CA LEU A 17 -19.69 3.52 17.95
C LEU A 17 -19.14 4.70 17.16
N ALA A 18 -18.96 5.86 17.81
CA ALA A 18 -18.40 7.05 17.18
C ALA A 18 -16.97 6.82 16.69
N ALA A 19 -16.13 6.15 17.49
CA ALA A 19 -14.76 5.79 17.12
C ALA A 19 -14.72 4.83 15.92
N SER A 20 -15.57 3.79 15.92
CA SER A 20 -15.69 2.87 14.79
C SER A 20 -16.18 3.56 13.52
N MET A 21 -17.18 4.45 13.61
CA MET A 21 -17.69 5.21 12.46
C MET A 21 -16.64 6.15 11.88
N SER A 22 -15.85 6.85 12.72
CA SER A 22 -14.78 7.74 12.23
C SER A 22 -13.68 6.99 11.47
N THR A 23 -13.30 5.80 11.94
CA THR A 23 -12.32 4.96 11.24
C THR A 23 -12.89 4.41 9.94
N GLY A 24 -14.14 3.94 9.97
CA GLY A 24 -14.83 3.42 8.78
C GLY A 24 -14.98 4.47 7.69
N ASP A 25 -15.37 5.69 8.05
CA ASP A 25 -15.48 6.83 7.12
C ASP A 25 -14.13 7.15 6.47
N ALA A 26 -13.07 7.25 7.27
CA ALA A 26 -11.72 7.51 6.76
C ALA A 26 -11.23 6.41 5.79
N LEU A 27 -11.51 5.13 6.08
CA LEU A 27 -11.15 4.02 5.21
C LEU A 27 -11.93 4.02 3.89
N LEU A 28 -13.25 4.22 3.95
CA LEU A 28 -14.10 4.25 2.75
C LEU A 28 -13.77 5.46 1.87
N HIS A 29 -13.62 6.63 2.48
CA HIS A 29 -13.28 7.85 1.77
C HIS A 29 -11.86 7.78 1.20
N GLY A 30 -10.90 7.27 1.97
CA GLY A 30 -9.53 7.06 1.52
C GLY A 30 -9.45 6.09 0.34
N ALA A 31 -10.14 4.95 0.41
CA ALA A 31 -10.19 3.99 -0.70
C ALA A 31 -10.81 4.60 -1.96
N ALA A 32 -11.90 5.36 -1.83
CA ALA A 32 -12.52 6.05 -2.94
C ALA A 32 -11.60 7.14 -3.53
N SER A 33 -10.90 7.91 -2.69
CA SER A 33 -9.96 8.94 -3.14
C SER A 33 -8.80 8.33 -3.90
N ILE A 34 -8.17 7.28 -3.37
CA ILE A 34 -7.06 6.58 -4.04
C ILE A 34 -7.52 6.02 -5.40
N ALA A 35 -8.69 5.40 -5.44
CA ALA A 35 -9.24 4.85 -6.68
C ALA A 35 -9.46 5.92 -7.77
N ILE A 36 -9.88 7.13 -7.39
CA ILE A 36 -10.12 8.23 -8.34
C ILE A 36 -8.83 8.97 -8.70
N GLU A 37 -8.04 9.40 -7.71
CA GLU A 37 -6.84 10.23 -7.91
C GLU A 37 -5.67 9.47 -8.50
N ASP A 38 -5.45 8.24 -8.04
CA ASP A 38 -4.30 7.44 -8.49
C ASP A 38 -4.71 6.47 -9.61
N GLY A 39 -6.00 6.07 -9.64
CA GLY A 39 -6.52 5.09 -10.60
C GLY A 39 -7.08 5.68 -11.89
N ILE A 40 -7.84 6.78 -11.85
CA ILE A 40 -8.56 7.30 -13.03
C ILE A 40 -7.98 8.64 -13.49
N ALA A 41 -7.74 9.58 -12.59
CA ALA A 41 -7.27 10.93 -12.91
C ALA A 41 -5.97 10.99 -13.74
N PRO A 42 -4.99 10.07 -13.58
CA PRO A 42 -3.78 10.09 -14.41
C PRO A 42 -4.03 9.69 -15.87
N PHE A 43 -5.12 8.95 -16.14
CA PHE A 43 -5.45 8.39 -17.45
C PHE A 43 -6.59 9.13 -18.16
N ALA A 44 -7.43 9.86 -17.41
CA ALA A 44 -8.55 10.60 -17.95
C ALA A 44 -8.77 11.92 -17.19
N ARG A 45 -9.04 13.01 -17.92
CA ARG A 45 -9.48 14.26 -17.32
C ARG A 45 -10.93 14.12 -16.84
N ILE A 46 -11.15 14.31 -15.55
CA ILE A 46 -12.48 14.24 -14.92
C ILE A 46 -12.87 15.63 -14.45
N GLU A 47 -14.07 16.06 -14.79
CA GLU A 47 -14.66 17.28 -14.24
C GLU A 47 -14.95 17.10 -12.75
N GLU A 48 -14.72 18.15 -11.97
CA GLU A 48 -14.84 18.15 -10.51
C GLU A 48 -16.23 17.69 -10.00
N ARG A 49 -17.32 18.02 -10.71
CA ARG A 49 -18.66 17.54 -10.37
C ARG A 49 -18.80 16.03 -10.53
N ARG A 50 -18.26 15.48 -11.62
CA ARG A 50 -18.27 14.04 -11.90
C ARG A 50 -17.35 13.28 -10.96
N ARG A 51 -16.20 13.87 -10.62
CA ARG A 51 -15.23 13.35 -9.64
C ARG A 51 -15.89 13.11 -8.27
N ARG A 52 -16.60 14.12 -7.74
CA ARG A 52 -17.35 13.98 -6.48
C ARG A 52 -18.44 12.89 -6.54
N PHE A 53 -19.19 12.85 -7.64
CA PHE A 53 -20.21 11.82 -7.82
C PHE A 53 -19.60 10.41 -7.84
N LEU A 54 -18.47 10.21 -8.53
CA LEU A 54 -17.77 8.94 -8.55
C LEU A 54 -17.24 8.54 -7.17
N MET A 55 -16.69 9.48 -6.40
CA MET A 55 -16.26 9.21 -5.02
C MET A 55 -17.44 8.77 -4.14
N GLN A 56 -18.58 9.47 -4.19
CA GLN A 56 -19.78 9.09 -3.44
C GLN A 56 -20.29 7.70 -3.84
N LEU A 57 -20.32 7.41 -5.14
CA LEU A 57 -20.73 6.11 -5.65
C LEU A 57 -19.78 4.99 -5.18
N LEU A 58 -18.47 5.23 -5.19
CA LEU A 58 -17.47 4.28 -4.69
C LEU A 58 -17.61 4.05 -3.19
N VAL A 59 -17.77 5.10 -2.39
CA VAL A 59 -18.00 4.96 -0.93
C VAL A 59 -19.23 4.08 -0.66
N LEU A 60 -20.35 4.35 -1.34
CA LEU A 60 -21.56 3.55 -1.20
C LEU A 60 -21.37 2.10 -1.68
N SER A 61 -20.65 1.90 -2.79
CA SER A 61 -20.40 0.56 -3.35
C SER A 61 -19.50 -0.27 -2.45
N ILE A 62 -18.38 0.30 -1.99
CA ILE A 62 -17.43 -0.37 -1.09
C ILE A 62 -18.09 -0.62 0.27
N GLY A 63 -18.82 0.36 0.81
CA GLY A 63 -19.57 0.20 2.07
C GLY A 63 -20.64 -0.88 1.98
N GLY A 64 -21.38 -0.93 0.86
CA GLY A 64 -22.37 -1.98 0.59
C GLY A 64 -21.74 -3.36 0.49
N LEU A 65 -20.60 -3.49 -0.20
CA LEU A 65 -19.85 -4.75 -0.28
C LEU A 65 -19.31 -5.17 1.08
N ALA A 66 -18.78 -4.24 1.87
CA ALA A 66 -18.29 -4.49 3.22
C ALA A 66 -19.41 -4.97 4.15
N TYR A 67 -20.59 -4.35 4.10
CA TYR A 67 -21.77 -4.79 4.85
C TYR A 67 -22.21 -6.19 4.43
N TRP A 68 -22.26 -6.47 3.13
CA TRP A 68 -22.63 -7.79 2.61
C TRP A 68 -21.66 -8.88 3.08
N LEU A 69 -20.34 -8.63 3.03
CA LEU A 69 -19.33 -9.53 3.58
C LEU A 69 -19.48 -9.70 5.09
N ALA A 70 -19.75 -8.61 5.82
CA ALA A 70 -19.93 -8.66 7.28
C ALA A 70 -21.14 -9.53 7.70
N VAL A 71 -22.17 -9.66 6.87
CA VAL A 71 -23.34 -10.52 7.15
C VAL A 71 -23.06 -12.00 6.88
N ILE A 72 -22.22 -12.31 5.89
CA ILE A 72 -21.97 -13.70 5.43
C ILE A 72 -20.82 -14.36 6.21
N GLU A 73 -19.81 -13.58 6.56
CA GLU A 73 -18.56 -14.10 7.11
C GLU A 73 -18.73 -14.53 8.58
N GLN A 74 -18.34 -15.78 8.88
CA GLN A 74 -18.46 -16.36 10.23
C GLN A 74 -17.12 -16.41 10.98
N ARG A 75 -16.02 -16.02 10.33
CA ARG A 75 -14.69 -15.99 10.94
C ARG A 75 -14.58 -14.86 11.96
N SER A 76 -13.60 -15.00 12.86
CA SER A 76 -13.30 -13.93 13.83
C SER A 76 -12.79 -12.67 13.13
N LEU A 77 -13.13 -11.50 13.69
CA LEU A 77 -12.62 -10.20 13.21
C LEU A 77 -11.09 -10.17 13.16
N VAL A 78 -10.42 -10.78 14.14
CA VAL A 78 -8.96 -10.86 14.20
C VAL A 78 -8.41 -11.64 13.00
N TRP A 79 -9.04 -12.76 12.65
CA TRP A 79 -8.60 -13.57 11.51
C TRP A 79 -8.77 -12.82 10.18
N LEU A 80 -9.90 -12.13 10.00
CA LEU A 80 -10.14 -11.30 8.81
C LEU A 80 -9.13 -10.17 8.70
N LEU A 81 -8.84 -9.49 9.81
CA LEU A 81 -7.87 -8.41 9.88
C LEU A 81 -6.47 -8.91 9.50
N VAL A 82 -6.00 -9.96 10.16
CA VAL A 82 -4.66 -10.53 9.92
C VAL A 82 -4.50 -11.06 8.50
N SER A 83 -5.57 -11.62 7.92
CA SER A 83 -5.57 -12.09 6.52
C SER A 83 -5.54 -10.92 5.52
N ALA A 84 -6.38 -9.90 5.72
CA ALA A 84 -6.42 -8.72 4.84
C ALA A 84 -5.10 -7.95 4.86
N TYR A 85 -4.46 -7.83 6.04
CA TYR A 85 -3.21 -7.11 6.19
C TYR A 85 -1.98 -7.86 5.67
N GLY A 86 -2.07 -9.17 5.38
CA GLY A 86 -0.92 -9.95 4.89
C GLY A 86 -0.30 -9.40 3.60
N ILE A 87 -1.13 -8.87 2.70
CA ILE A 87 -0.66 -8.22 1.47
C ILE A 87 -0.32 -6.74 1.72
N ILE A 88 -1.13 -6.04 2.51
CA ILE A 88 -0.97 -4.61 2.79
C ILE A 88 0.38 -4.33 3.47
N ASP A 89 0.83 -5.21 4.36
CA ASP A 89 2.11 -5.07 5.08
C ASP A 89 3.33 -4.98 4.14
N GLN A 90 3.21 -5.49 2.92
CA GLN A 90 4.31 -5.44 1.95
C GLN A 90 4.53 -4.06 1.35
N LEU A 91 3.64 -3.10 1.59
CA LEU A 91 3.89 -1.69 1.29
C LEU A 91 4.83 -1.05 2.31
N ALA A 92 5.04 -1.65 3.48
CA ALA A 92 5.88 -1.09 4.53
C ALA A 92 7.36 -0.96 4.10
N PRO A 93 8.04 -1.98 3.52
CA PRO A 93 9.43 -1.83 3.10
C PRO A 93 9.64 -0.77 2.01
N PRO A 94 8.82 -0.70 0.94
CA PRO A 94 8.85 0.40 -0.03
C PRO A 94 8.73 1.79 0.59
N VAL A 95 7.74 2.01 1.46
CA VAL A 95 7.49 3.31 2.10
C VAL A 95 8.66 3.69 3.01
N TYR A 96 9.14 2.74 3.82
CA TYR A 96 10.30 2.95 4.68
C TYR A 96 11.55 3.29 3.86
N ALA A 97 11.79 2.56 2.77
CA ALA A 97 12.91 2.80 1.88
C ALA A 97 12.81 4.16 1.17
N ALA A 98 11.61 4.59 0.78
CA ALA A 98 11.39 5.90 0.14
C ALA A 98 11.74 7.07 1.06
N ILE A 99 11.46 6.96 2.37
CA ILE A 99 11.72 8.03 3.34
C ILE A 99 13.19 8.02 3.80
N TYR A 100 13.73 6.85 4.16
CA TYR A 100 15.01 6.76 4.86
C TYR A 100 16.17 6.29 3.98
N TRP A 101 15.91 5.62 2.85
CA TRP A 101 16.96 4.96 2.07
C TRP A 101 17.16 5.56 0.68
N LYS A 102 18.05 6.55 0.60
CA LYS A 102 18.47 7.22 -0.65
C LYS A 102 19.05 6.30 -1.74
N ARG A 103 19.29 5.02 -1.44
CA ARG A 103 19.85 4.03 -2.38
C ARG A 103 18.78 3.08 -2.95
N ALA A 104 17.52 3.23 -2.55
CA ALA A 104 16.41 2.48 -3.13
C ALA A 104 16.19 2.88 -4.59
N THR A 105 15.97 1.90 -5.47
CA THR A 105 15.67 2.12 -6.89
C THR A 105 14.26 1.66 -7.21
N THR A 106 13.60 2.28 -8.19
CA THR A 106 12.24 1.92 -8.60
C THR A 106 12.12 0.44 -8.96
N ARG A 107 13.13 -0.10 -9.68
CA ARG A 107 13.17 -1.53 -10.04
C ARG A 107 13.28 -2.43 -8.81
N GLY A 108 14.05 -2.05 -7.79
CA GLY A 108 14.17 -2.83 -6.57
C GLY A 108 12.91 -2.79 -5.73
N VAL A 109 12.27 -1.63 -5.62
CA VAL A 109 10.98 -1.48 -4.94
C VAL A 109 9.90 -2.33 -5.60
N LEU A 110 9.78 -2.29 -6.93
CA LEU A 110 8.81 -3.09 -7.67
C LEU A 110 9.09 -4.60 -7.55
N ALA A 111 10.36 -5.01 -7.66
CA ALA A 111 10.74 -6.41 -7.50
C ALA A 111 10.44 -6.93 -6.09
N GLY A 112 10.72 -6.12 -5.06
CA GLY A 112 10.40 -6.43 -3.67
C GLY A 112 8.90 -6.56 -3.43
N LEU A 113 8.13 -5.57 -3.88
CA LEU A 113 6.68 -5.56 -3.70
C LEU A 113 6.02 -6.75 -4.40
N ILE A 114 6.31 -6.96 -5.68
CA ILE A 114 5.74 -8.07 -6.46
C ILE A 114 6.18 -9.42 -5.91
N GLY A 115 7.48 -9.59 -5.63
CA GLY A 115 8.02 -10.85 -5.12
C GLY A 115 7.48 -11.20 -3.74
N GLY A 116 7.40 -10.22 -2.84
CA GLY A 116 6.75 -10.40 -1.53
C GLY A 116 5.28 -10.74 -1.65
N SER A 117 4.56 -10.13 -2.61
CA SER A 117 3.12 -10.34 -2.83
C SER A 117 2.85 -11.75 -3.29
N VAL A 118 3.60 -12.20 -4.28
CA VAL A 118 3.50 -13.56 -4.80
C VAL A 118 3.78 -14.58 -3.71
N VAL A 119 4.82 -14.38 -2.90
CA VAL A 119 5.16 -15.31 -1.80
C VAL A 119 4.09 -15.33 -0.71
N SER A 120 3.58 -14.17 -0.31
CA SER A 120 2.51 -14.09 0.69
C SER A 120 1.22 -14.76 0.19
N ILE A 121 0.83 -14.54 -1.07
CA ILE A 121 -0.35 -15.17 -1.67
C ILE A 121 -0.14 -16.69 -1.79
N PHE A 122 1.07 -17.12 -2.16
CA PHE A 122 1.40 -18.53 -2.28
C PHE A 122 1.23 -19.29 -0.95
N PHE A 123 1.74 -18.73 0.15
CA PHE A 123 1.59 -19.32 1.49
C PHE A 123 0.20 -19.12 2.11
N PHE A 124 -0.54 -18.09 1.68
CA PHE A 124 -1.96 -17.94 2.01
C PHE A 124 -2.77 -19.10 1.42
N LEU A 125 -2.57 -19.43 0.13
CA LEU A 125 -3.27 -20.51 -0.57
C LEU A 125 -2.77 -21.91 -0.17
N ASN A 126 -1.51 -22.05 0.24
CA ASN A 126 -0.89 -23.32 0.62
C ASN A 126 -0.44 -23.31 2.08
N PRO A 127 -1.38 -23.32 3.06
CA PRO A 127 -1.04 -23.25 4.47
C PRO A 127 -0.19 -24.43 4.96
N ALA A 128 -0.34 -25.61 4.34
CA ALA A 128 0.45 -26.79 4.68
C ALA A 128 1.95 -26.68 4.35
N LEU A 129 2.33 -25.74 3.48
CA LEU A 129 3.72 -25.53 3.06
C LEU A 129 4.42 -24.44 3.86
N ARG A 130 3.74 -23.83 4.85
CA ARG A 130 4.29 -22.73 5.65
C ARG A 130 5.47 -23.23 6.50
N PRO A 131 6.69 -22.73 6.27
CA PRO A 131 7.82 -23.05 7.12
C PRO A 131 7.60 -22.47 8.53
N TRP A 132 7.75 -23.32 9.54
CA TRP A 132 7.67 -22.97 10.97
C TRP A 132 6.34 -22.35 11.44
N ASP A 133 5.23 -22.57 10.71
CA ASP A 133 3.91 -22.03 11.04
C ASP A 133 3.89 -20.48 11.17
N ILE A 134 4.83 -19.82 10.49
CA ILE A 134 4.95 -18.36 10.47
C ILE A 134 3.85 -17.79 9.56
N HIS A 135 3.30 -16.64 9.97
CA HIS A 135 2.30 -15.91 9.19
C HIS A 135 2.81 -15.59 7.77
N GLU A 136 1.98 -15.84 6.77
CA GLU A 136 2.26 -15.67 5.34
C GLU A 136 2.76 -14.28 4.99
N GLY A 137 2.25 -13.25 5.67
CA GLY A 137 2.69 -11.86 5.49
C GLY A 137 4.15 -11.65 5.88
N ILE A 138 4.62 -12.27 6.97
CA ILE A 138 5.99 -12.13 7.44
C ILE A 138 6.97 -12.79 6.46
N LEU A 139 6.62 -13.95 5.92
CA LEU A 139 7.43 -14.63 4.90
C LEU A 139 7.53 -13.78 3.63
N GLY A 140 6.40 -13.22 3.18
CA GLY A 140 6.37 -12.27 2.07
C GLY A 140 7.21 -11.02 2.34
N LEU A 141 7.17 -10.49 3.55
CA LEU A 141 7.92 -9.31 3.97
C LEU A 141 9.44 -9.54 3.93
N ILE A 142 9.90 -10.69 4.41
CA ILE A 142 11.33 -11.06 4.35
C ILE A 142 11.81 -11.10 2.89
N VAL A 143 11.03 -11.72 2.00
CA VAL A 143 11.35 -11.78 0.57
C VAL A 143 11.33 -10.39 -0.06
N ASN A 144 10.35 -9.55 0.29
CA ASN A 144 10.25 -8.18 -0.19
C ASN A 144 11.50 -7.38 0.16
N VAL A 145 11.89 -7.36 1.44
CA VAL A 145 13.09 -6.66 1.90
C VAL A 145 14.34 -7.20 1.21
N ALA A 146 14.47 -8.52 1.08
CA ALA A 146 15.62 -9.13 0.42
C ALA A 146 15.73 -8.72 -1.06
N LEU A 147 14.63 -8.77 -1.80
CA LEU A 147 14.58 -8.36 -3.21
C LEU A 147 14.81 -6.87 -3.39
N LEU A 148 14.17 -6.04 -2.56
CA LEU A 148 14.35 -4.59 -2.54
C LEU A 148 15.83 -4.24 -2.33
N VAL A 149 16.49 -4.89 -1.36
CA VAL A 149 17.89 -4.61 -1.05
C VAL A 149 18.84 -5.12 -2.15
N THR A 150 18.62 -6.34 -2.65
CA THR A 150 19.50 -6.96 -3.65
C THR A 150 19.38 -6.27 -5.00
N VAL A 151 18.16 -6.08 -5.51
CA VAL A 151 17.91 -5.47 -6.81
C VAL A 151 18.33 -4.01 -6.82
N SER A 152 18.07 -3.23 -5.76
CA SER A 152 18.53 -1.83 -5.72
C SER A 152 20.05 -1.70 -5.70
N ARG A 153 20.78 -2.65 -5.08
CA ARG A 153 22.25 -2.67 -5.14
C ARG A 153 22.77 -3.05 -6.52
N LEU A 154 22.16 -4.03 -7.18
CA LEU A 154 22.57 -4.49 -8.51
C LEU A 154 22.29 -3.43 -9.60
N ASP A 155 21.13 -2.79 -9.53
CA ASP A 155 20.70 -1.76 -10.49
C ASP A 155 21.62 -0.53 -10.43
N ARG A 156 22.00 -0.11 -9.21
CA ARG A 156 22.98 0.98 -9.03
C ARG A 156 24.37 0.63 -9.55
N ARG A 157 24.82 -0.62 -9.37
CA ARG A 157 26.10 -1.09 -9.94
C ARG A 157 26.08 -1.03 -11.46
N ARG A 158 24.97 -1.38 -12.10
CA ARG A 158 24.81 -1.25 -13.56
C ARG A 158 24.84 0.22 -14.01
N ALA A 159 24.15 1.11 -13.28
CA ALA A 159 24.18 2.54 -13.59
C ALA A 159 25.58 3.15 -13.47
N ALA A 160 26.38 2.70 -12.50
CA ALA A 160 27.77 3.15 -12.34
C ALA A 160 28.72 2.54 -13.39
N ALA A 161 28.49 1.31 -13.84
CA ALA A 161 29.34 0.62 -14.82
C ALA A 161 29.11 1.07 -16.27
N GLY A 162 27.96 1.65 -16.59
CA GLY A 162 27.62 2.18 -17.92
C GLY A 162 27.98 3.64 -18.15
N TRP A 163 28.59 4.32 -17.18
CA TRP A 163 28.98 5.72 -17.32
C TRP A 163 30.34 5.85 -18.01
N THR A 164 30.32 6.14 -19.31
CA THR A 164 31.47 6.72 -20.02
C THR A 164 31.40 8.23 -19.86
N PRO A 165 32.45 8.91 -19.34
CA PRO A 165 32.50 10.36 -19.37
C PRO A 165 32.39 10.81 -20.83
N VAL A 166 31.37 11.59 -21.18
CA VAL A 166 31.35 12.32 -22.44
C VAL A 166 32.44 13.37 -22.32
N GLU A 167 33.59 13.13 -22.95
CA GLU A 167 34.71 14.04 -22.99
C GLU A 167 34.25 15.43 -23.45
N SER A 168 34.70 16.40 -22.66
CA SER A 168 34.78 17.83 -22.92
C SER A 168 35.23 18.13 -24.35
N SER A 169 34.29 18.18 -25.29
CA SER A 169 34.51 18.67 -26.67
C SER A 169 33.52 19.79 -26.99
N ALA A 170 33.62 20.89 -26.22
CA ALA A 170 33.06 22.17 -26.62
C ALA A 170 33.97 23.34 -26.21
N HIS A 171 35.29 23.16 -26.39
CA HIS A 171 36.16 24.28 -26.77
C HIS A 171 36.17 24.35 -28.30
N ALA A 172 35.11 24.91 -28.88
CA ALA A 172 35.07 25.27 -30.29
C ALA A 172 34.67 26.75 -30.39
N THR A 173 35.70 27.59 -30.43
CA THR A 173 35.80 28.81 -31.24
C THR A 173 34.57 29.73 -31.29
N VAL A 174 34.55 30.70 -30.39
CA VAL A 174 33.87 31.98 -30.61
C VAL A 174 34.71 32.75 -31.62
N GLU A 175 34.30 32.81 -32.89
CA GLU A 175 34.83 33.80 -33.84
C GLU A 175 34.19 35.18 -33.58
N PRO A 176 34.95 36.28 -33.62
CA PRO A 176 34.40 37.62 -33.51
C PRO A 176 33.77 38.04 -34.85
N VAL A 177 32.50 38.42 -34.81
CA VAL A 177 31.78 39.02 -35.94
C VAL A 177 32.41 40.39 -36.25
N SER A 178 32.88 40.54 -37.48
CA SER A 178 33.32 41.82 -38.10
C SER A 178 32.14 42.62 -38.62
#